data_AF-A0A4R8DI69-F1
#
_entry.id   AF-A0A4R8DI69-F1
#
_cell.length_a   1.000
_cell.length_b   1.000
_cell.length_c   1.000
_cell.angle_alpha   90.00
_cell.angle_beta   90.00
_cell.angle_gamma   90.00
#
_symmetry.space_group_name_H-M   'P 1'
#
loop_
_entity.id
_entity.type
_entity.pdbx_description
1 polymer ?
#
loop_
_entity_poly.entity_id
_entity_poly.type
_entity_poly.pdbx_seq_one_letter_code
_entity_poly.pdbx_strand_id
1 'polypeptide(L)'
;MKFLPLLLFSLTAVIPLALCAQQKTDSLDVSDLYTPASTGFTLMDKAPTSVDKPTTTKAIEADILNLAQGAAVQVTPFWLKNHNNLKAEDFTKHTTPFFETLNFSLATVKTDSNYAIGLGFRTQLVRIYSFGATGSLRGKQQAMESLLADLGPAYARGDTAAVRLDTVRIDSISRDYAALIRRPVFVTEIAGGSVATTSSAPNSSIGQAHLARSGAWLNIRYSPFQLPLDFVGVVRYSTAGTRAVTSTRDSAFFDYGVGVFYGRGHFALSAEYLNRYDVSLQKSYDRLAAAVNYKISNQIIIVGAFGKNFDNVENLFTTLGVNFGLSKNTVQVAKPAVP
;
A
#
# COMPACT_ATOMS: atom_id res chain seq x y z
N MET A 1 -16.12 -36.04 -37.72
CA MET A 1 -15.67 -36.63 -36.44
C MET A 1 -15.92 -35.55 -35.38
N LYS A 2 -17.05 -35.45 -34.67
CA LYS A 2 -17.67 -36.29 -33.61
C LYS A 2 -16.74 -36.69 -32.44
N PHE A 3 -17.21 -36.35 -31.24
CA PHE A 3 -16.72 -36.48 -29.83
C PHE A 3 -15.81 -35.33 -29.32
N LEU A 4 -16.25 -34.29 -28.56
CA LEU A 4 -17.01 -34.17 -27.28
C LEU A 4 -16.13 -34.56 -26.04
N PRO A 5 -16.26 -34.01 -24.80
CA PRO A 5 -16.53 -32.64 -24.27
C PRO A 5 -15.71 -32.26 -22.97
N LEU A 6 -16.11 -31.14 -22.34
CA LEU A 6 -16.18 -30.89 -20.88
C LEU A 6 -14.87 -30.66 -20.08
N LEU A 7 -14.69 -29.44 -19.61
CA LEU A 7 -14.16 -29.20 -18.27
C LEU A 7 -14.87 -27.98 -17.65
N LEU A 8 -16.15 -28.19 -17.37
CA LEU A 8 -16.95 -27.36 -16.48
C LEU A 8 -16.59 -27.83 -15.05
N PHE A 9 -15.64 -27.17 -14.39
CA PHE A 9 -15.39 -27.44 -12.98
C PHE A 9 -16.43 -26.68 -12.15
N SER A 10 -17.49 -27.41 -11.81
CA SER A 10 -18.51 -27.02 -10.83
C SER A 10 -17.86 -26.90 -9.45
N LEU A 11 -17.60 -25.67 -9.00
CA LEU A 11 -17.26 -25.38 -7.60
C LEU A 11 -18.54 -25.09 -6.80
N THR A 12 -19.41 -26.09 -6.69
CA THR A 12 -20.53 -26.09 -5.74
C THR A 12 -20.13 -26.93 -4.53
N ALA A 13 -19.29 -26.36 -3.66
CA ALA A 13 -19.16 -26.82 -2.29
C ALA A 13 -20.21 -26.08 -1.44
N VAL A 14 -21.37 -26.72 -1.27
CA VAL A 14 -22.34 -26.35 -0.23
C VAL A 14 -21.71 -26.72 1.11
N ILE A 15 -21.15 -25.72 1.81
CA ILE A 15 -20.74 -25.86 3.21
C ILE A 15 -21.93 -25.41 4.07
N PRO A 16 -22.45 -26.25 4.99
CA PRO A 16 -23.53 -25.84 5.88
C PRO A 16 -22.97 -24.83 6.90
N LEU A 17 -23.40 -23.58 6.79
CA LEU A 17 -23.17 -22.54 7.79
C LEU A 17 -24.14 -22.72 8.96
N ALA A 18 -23.82 -23.68 9.81
CA ALA A 18 -24.31 -23.72 11.18
C ALA A 18 -23.11 -23.93 12.09
N LEU A 19 -22.58 -22.84 12.66
CA LEU A 19 -22.07 -22.85 14.03
C LEU A 19 -21.98 -21.43 14.57
N CYS A 20 -22.35 -21.32 15.84
CA CYS A 20 -22.60 -20.14 16.63
C CYS A 20 -21.37 -19.24 16.86
N ALA A 21 -21.68 -17.96 17.11
CA ALA A 21 -20.99 -17.02 18.00
C ALA A 21 -19.52 -17.34 18.36
N GLN A 22 -18.60 -16.66 17.69
CA GLN A 22 -17.23 -16.49 18.16
C GLN A 22 -16.90 -15.01 18.32
N GLN A 23 -16.17 -14.74 19.41
CA GLN A 23 -15.70 -13.44 19.89
C GLN A 23 -15.19 -12.53 18.76
N LYS A 24 -15.44 -11.22 18.95
CA LYS A 24 -14.89 -10.10 18.19
C LYS A 24 -13.37 -10.26 18.11
N THR A 25 -12.92 -10.94 17.06
CA THR A 25 -11.52 -11.19 16.73
C THR A 25 -11.02 -9.92 16.06
N ASP A 26 -9.86 -9.39 16.50
CA ASP A 26 -9.19 -8.26 15.86
C ASP A 26 -9.14 -8.51 14.35
N SER A 27 -9.98 -7.75 13.62
CA SER A 27 -10.09 -7.87 12.18
C SER A 27 -8.79 -7.40 11.57
N LEU A 28 -8.08 -8.31 10.91
CA LEU A 28 -6.91 -7.99 10.11
C LEU A 28 -7.29 -6.94 9.06
N ASP A 29 -6.58 -5.81 9.02
CA ASP A 29 -6.73 -4.86 7.95
C ASP A 29 -6.03 -5.46 6.72
N VAL A 30 -6.72 -5.52 5.57
CA VAL A 30 -6.16 -6.08 4.31
C VAL A 30 -4.87 -5.32 3.93
N SER A 31 -4.73 -4.06 4.38
CA SER A 31 -3.52 -3.26 4.24
C SER A 31 -2.29 -3.77 5.01
N ASP A 32 -2.47 -4.53 6.11
CA ASP A 32 -1.37 -5.14 6.87
C ASP A 32 -0.73 -6.34 6.14
N LEU A 33 -1.37 -6.81 5.07
CA LEU A 33 -0.90 -7.92 4.23
C LEU A 33 -0.29 -7.47 2.90
N TYR A 34 -0.36 -6.17 2.57
CA TYR A 34 0.34 -5.64 1.40
C TYR A 34 1.79 -5.33 1.75
N THR A 35 2.72 -5.83 0.95
CA THR A 35 4.08 -5.27 0.92
C THR A 35 4.00 -3.84 0.38
N PRO A 36 4.42 -2.82 1.14
CA PRO A 36 4.40 -1.44 0.64
C PRO A 36 5.49 -1.25 -0.41
N ALA A 37 5.16 -1.38 -1.69
CA ALA A 37 6.07 -0.99 -2.76
C ALA A 37 6.15 0.55 -2.81
N SER A 38 7.34 1.11 -2.68
CA SER A 38 7.56 2.50 -3.05
C SER A 38 7.42 2.62 -4.58
N THR A 39 6.79 3.70 -5.03
CA THR A 39 6.68 4.10 -6.44
C THR A 39 8.04 4.06 -7.17
N GLY A 40 9.12 4.49 -6.51
CA GLY A 40 10.48 4.43 -7.06
C GLY A 40 11.04 3.01 -7.20
N PHE A 41 10.71 2.11 -6.25
CA PHE A 41 11.11 0.71 -6.29
C PHE A 41 10.35 -0.10 -7.35
N THR A 42 9.08 0.26 -7.61
CA THR A 42 8.30 -0.29 -8.72
C THR A 42 8.92 0.01 -10.09
N LEU A 43 9.67 1.11 -10.24
CA LEU A 43 10.38 1.44 -11.47
C LEU A 43 11.76 0.79 -11.58
N MET A 44 12.35 0.39 -10.46
CA MET A 44 13.65 -0.28 -10.41
C MET A 44 13.54 -1.82 -10.46
N ASP A 45 12.32 -2.38 -10.46
CA ASP A 45 12.05 -3.81 -10.28
C ASP A 45 12.81 -4.43 -9.09
N LYS A 46 13.10 -3.62 -8.06
CA LYS A 46 13.81 -4.03 -6.84
C LYS A 46 12.92 -3.82 -5.62
N ALA A 47 12.87 -4.81 -4.72
CA ALA A 47 12.20 -4.63 -3.43
C ALA A 47 13.02 -3.68 -2.53
N PRO A 48 12.37 -2.77 -1.79
CA PRO A 48 13.05 -1.96 -0.78
C PRO A 48 13.78 -2.82 0.24
N THR A 49 14.96 -2.37 0.68
CA THR A 49 15.55 -2.78 1.96
C THR A 49 14.86 -2.09 3.13
N SER A 50 14.52 -0.79 2.97
CA SER A 50 13.66 -0.01 3.87
C SER A 50 12.95 1.12 3.10
N VAL A 51 11.78 1.55 3.59
CA VAL A 51 11.07 2.72 3.08
C VAL A 51 10.69 3.59 4.26
N ASP A 52 11.38 4.72 4.41
CA ASP A 52 11.12 5.67 5.48
C ASP A 52 10.11 6.73 5.02
N LYS A 53 9.17 7.05 5.91
CA LYS A 53 8.07 8.01 5.67
C LYS A 53 8.11 9.10 6.74
N PRO A 54 9.09 10.01 6.67
CA PRO A 54 9.23 11.06 7.67
C PRO A 54 8.00 11.97 7.68
N THR A 55 7.46 12.20 8.87
CA THR A 55 6.32 13.09 9.10
C THR A 55 6.74 14.46 9.62
N THR A 56 8.04 14.69 9.80
CA THR A 56 8.60 15.96 10.28
C THR A 56 9.83 16.36 9.48
N THR A 57 10.11 17.66 9.37
CA THR A 57 11.29 18.17 8.65
C THR A 57 12.61 17.62 9.20
N LYS A 58 12.70 17.45 10.53
CA LYS A 58 13.89 16.86 11.17
C LYS A 58 14.08 15.38 10.82
N ALA A 59 12.98 14.64 10.69
CA ALA A 59 13.04 13.24 10.26
C ALA A 59 13.47 13.12 8.79
N ILE A 60 13.05 14.05 7.92
CA ILE A 60 13.52 14.11 6.52
C ILE A 60 15.05 14.23 6.46
N GLU A 61 15.64 15.13 7.25
CA GLU A 61 17.09 15.33 7.27
C GLU A 61 17.86 14.06 7.67
N ALA A 62 17.36 13.34 8.68
CA ALA A 62 17.94 12.06 9.10
C ALA A 62 17.82 10.98 8.02
N ASP A 63 16.68 10.89 7.36
CA ASP A 63 16.42 9.87 6.34
C ASP A 63 17.20 10.14 5.04
N ILE A 64 17.46 11.42 4.71
CA ILE A 64 18.31 11.80 3.58
C ILE A 64 19.75 11.32 3.77
N LEU A 65 20.28 11.32 5.00
CA LEU A 65 21.64 10.84 5.26
C LEU A 65 21.78 9.33 4.97
N ASN A 66 20.71 8.57 5.14
CA ASN A 66 20.69 7.13 4.86
C ASN A 66 20.58 6.81 3.36
N LEU A 67 20.18 7.78 2.52
CA LEU A 67 20.11 7.60 1.05
C LEU A 67 21.48 7.28 0.44
N ALA A 68 22.60 7.72 1.02
CA ALA A 68 23.92 7.38 0.47
C ALA A 68 24.24 5.87 0.52
N GLN A 69 23.53 5.12 1.38
CA GLN A 69 23.76 3.69 1.63
C GLN A 69 22.77 2.78 0.90
N GLY A 70 21.86 3.33 0.10
CA GLY A 70 20.81 2.58 -0.59
C GLY A 70 19.53 2.48 0.23
N ALA A 71 18.81 3.60 0.31
CA ALA A 71 17.57 3.73 1.06
C ALA A 71 16.50 4.40 0.19
N ALA A 72 15.26 4.47 0.68
CA ALA A 72 14.23 5.30 0.08
C ALA A 72 13.49 6.14 1.10
N VAL A 73 13.21 7.38 0.70
CA VAL A 73 12.49 8.36 1.49
C VAL A 73 11.23 8.77 0.73
N GLN A 74 10.12 8.87 1.46
CA GLN A 74 8.85 9.35 0.96
C GLN A 74 8.33 10.50 1.80
N VAL A 75 8.11 11.66 1.18
CA VAL A 75 7.60 12.85 1.85
C VAL A 75 6.21 13.20 1.32
N THR A 76 5.32 13.61 2.21
CA THR A 76 4.00 14.14 1.86
C THR A 76 3.94 15.60 2.32
N PRO A 77 4.31 16.58 1.46
CA PRO A 77 4.62 17.94 1.91
C PRO A 77 3.49 18.65 2.65
N PHE A 78 2.23 18.32 2.32
CA PHE A 78 1.07 18.84 3.03
C PHE A 78 1.22 18.69 4.54
N TRP A 79 1.68 17.54 5.02
CA TRP A 79 1.75 17.26 6.46
C TRP A 79 2.96 17.85 7.18
N LEU A 80 3.88 18.52 6.48
CA LEU A 80 5.04 19.17 7.09
C LEU A 80 4.71 20.51 7.75
N LYS A 81 3.49 21.03 7.52
CA LYS A 81 2.99 22.25 8.14
C LYS A 81 1.70 21.95 8.89
N ASN A 82 1.52 22.58 10.04
CA ASN A 82 0.26 22.53 10.77
C ASN A 82 -0.85 23.22 9.97
N HIS A 83 -1.98 22.52 9.83
CA HIS A 83 -3.19 23.04 9.20
C HIS A 83 -4.27 23.22 10.26
N ASN A 84 -4.23 24.36 10.97
CA ASN A 84 -5.13 24.63 12.09
C ASN A 84 -6.62 24.66 11.71
N ASN A 85 -6.92 24.85 10.42
CA ASN A 85 -8.28 24.91 9.89
C ASN A 85 -8.77 23.55 9.35
N LEU A 86 -7.91 22.52 9.33
CA LEU A 86 -8.26 21.21 8.80
C LEU A 86 -9.02 20.41 9.85
N LYS A 87 -10.27 20.06 9.54
CA LYS A 87 -11.12 19.26 10.41
C LYS A 87 -11.10 17.81 9.96
N ALA A 88 -11.37 16.90 10.90
CA ALA A 88 -11.49 15.48 10.59
C ALA A 88 -12.58 15.19 9.54
N GLU A 89 -13.66 15.98 9.53
CA GLU A 89 -14.72 15.88 8.53
C GLU A 89 -14.24 16.16 7.10
N ASP A 90 -13.27 17.05 6.93
CA ASP A 90 -12.76 17.47 5.63
C ASP A 90 -12.15 16.29 4.88
N PHE A 91 -11.54 15.33 5.59
CA PHE A 91 -11.00 14.07 5.03
C PHE A 91 -12.03 13.17 4.37
N THR A 92 -13.29 13.29 4.78
CA THR A 92 -14.40 12.47 4.30
C THR A 92 -15.25 13.20 3.27
N LYS A 93 -15.27 14.54 3.34
CA LYS A 93 -16.02 15.42 2.43
C LYS A 93 -15.22 15.78 1.18
N HIS A 94 -13.90 15.92 1.28
CA HIS A 94 -13.06 16.24 0.13
C HIS A 94 -12.96 15.02 -0.80
N THR A 95 -13.70 15.08 -1.90
CA THR A 95 -13.64 14.04 -2.94
C THR A 95 -12.35 14.07 -3.73
N THR A 96 -11.61 15.17 -3.70
CA THR A 96 -10.36 15.40 -4.45
C THR A 96 -9.21 15.74 -3.50
N PRO A 97 -8.64 14.75 -2.78
CA PRO A 97 -7.64 14.99 -1.72
C PRO A 97 -6.22 15.14 -2.30
N PHE A 98 -6.08 15.92 -3.38
CA PHE A 98 -4.87 15.97 -4.19
C PHE A 98 -3.64 16.38 -3.37
N PHE A 99 -3.76 17.45 -2.58
CA PHE A 99 -2.64 17.98 -1.81
C PHE A 99 -2.35 17.12 -0.57
N GLU A 100 -3.41 16.64 0.09
CA GLU A 100 -3.33 15.82 1.30
C GLU A 100 -2.67 14.45 1.04
N THR A 101 -2.68 14.02 -0.22
CA THR A 101 -2.14 12.72 -0.65
C THR A 101 -0.95 12.82 -1.60
N LEU A 102 -0.54 14.04 -1.98
CA LEU A 102 0.63 14.25 -2.83
C LEU A 102 1.89 13.82 -2.08
N ASN A 103 2.48 12.73 -2.55
CA ASN A 103 3.68 12.15 -2.01
C ASN A 103 4.79 12.18 -3.06
N PHE A 104 5.99 12.59 -2.64
CA PHE A 104 7.21 12.51 -3.43
C PHE A 104 8.10 11.42 -2.85
N SER A 105 8.73 10.64 -3.73
CA SER A 105 9.64 9.57 -3.34
C SER A 105 11.01 9.77 -3.98
N LEU A 106 12.06 9.58 -3.20
CA LEU A 106 13.44 9.49 -3.66
C LEU A 106 14.00 8.14 -3.17
N ALA A 107 14.61 7.38 -4.06
CA ALA A 107 15.22 6.10 -3.77
C ALA A 107 16.62 6.04 -4.37
N THR A 108 17.53 5.38 -3.69
CA THR A 108 18.88 5.12 -4.19
C THR A 108 19.17 3.64 -4.05
N VAL A 109 19.92 3.09 -5.01
CA VAL A 109 20.41 1.72 -4.94
C VAL A 109 21.87 1.72 -5.30
N LYS A 110 22.70 1.25 -4.37
CA LYS A 110 24.12 1.01 -4.60
C LYS A 110 24.35 -0.49 -4.73
N THR A 111 24.99 -0.90 -5.81
CA THR A 111 25.53 -2.25 -6.03
C THR A 111 27.03 -2.11 -6.23
N ASP A 112 27.80 -3.19 -6.08
CA ASP A 112 29.28 -3.18 -6.20
C ASP A 112 29.79 -2.48 -7.46
N SER A 113 29.02 -2.52 -8.54
CA SER A 113 29.39 -1.94 -9.83
C SER A 113 28.49 -0.80 -10.31
N ASN A 114 27.37 -0.47 -9.66
CA ASN A 114 26.38 0.47 -10.21
C ASN A 114 25.72 1.31 -9.12
N TYR A 115 25.40 2.55 -9.46
CA TYR A 115 24.57 3.42 -8.64
C TYR A 115 23.33 3.86 -9.42
N ALA A 116 22.16 3.75 -8.77
CA ALA A 116 20.89 4.16 -9.34
C ALA A 116 20.18 5.15 -8.41
N ILE A 117 19.56 6.17 -8.98
CA ILE A 117 18.72 7.15 -8.29
C ILE A 117 17.33 7.12 -8.93
N GLY A 118 16.30 6.96 -8.12
CA GLY A 118 14.90 6.99 -8.52
C GLY A 118 14.18 8.16 -7.90
N LEU A 119 13.43 8.91 -8.72
CA LEU A 119 12.52 9.96 -8.28
C LEU A 119 11.11 9.58 -8.69
N GLY A 120 10.13 9.87 -7.84
CA GLY A 120 8.73 9.60 -8.14
C GLY A 120 7.76 10.49 -7.38
N PHE A 121 6.52 10.49 -7.83
CA PHE A 121 5.41 11.10 -7.14
C PHE A 121 4.17 10.20 -7.23
N ARG A 122 3.23 10.38 -6.30
CA ARG A 122 1.89 9.79 -6.33
C ARG A 122 0.89 10.73 -5.66
N THR A 123 -0.35 10.71 -6.10
CA THR A 123 -1.45 11.46 -5.49
C THR A 123 -2.79 10.86 -5.86
N GLN A 124 -3.77 10.99 -4.97
CA GLN A 124 -5.14 10.56 -5.21
C GLN A 124 -5.93 11.69 -5.87
N LEU A 125 -6.45 11.41 -7.04
CA LEU A 125 -7.31 12.31 -7.81
C LEU A 125 -8.72 12.34 -7.25
N VAL A 126 -9.25 11.16 -6.94
CA VAL A 126 -10.63 10.98 -6.45
C VAL A 126 -10.63 10.02 -5.28
N ARG A 127 -11.41 10.33 -4.24
CA ARG A 127 -11.68 9.48 -3.09
C ARG A 127 -13.13 9.62 -2.68
N ILE A 128 -13.84 8.50 -2.57
CA ILE A 128 -15.26 8.48 -2.19
C ILE A 128 -15.47 7.45 -1.08
N TYR A 129 -16.16 7.87 -0.02
CA TYR A 129 -16.63 6.98 1.05
C TYR A 129 -18.11 6.63 0.85
N SER A 130 -18.53 5.45 1.31
CA SER A 130 -19.95 5.12 1.31
C SER A 130 -20.72 6.01 2.28
N PHE A 131 -21.99 6.28 1.98
CA PHE A 131 -22.88 7.01 2.89
C PHE A 131 -22.91 6.37 4.30
N GLY A 132 -22.95 5.05 4.37
CA GLY A 132 -22.88 4.31 5.64
C GLY A 132 -21.56 4.51 6.39
N ALA A 133 -20.42 4.53 5.69
CA ALA A 133 -19.13 4.84 6.29
C ALA A 133 -19.07 6.30 6.76
N THR A 134 -19.55 7.26 5.98
CA THR A 134 -19.58 8.68 6.35
C THR A 134 -20.44 8.93 7.60
N GLY A 135 -21.62 8.29 7.69
CA GLY A 135 -22.44 8.36 8.90
C GLY A 135 -21.74 7.75 10.12
N SER A 136 -21.09 6.60 9.96
CA SER A 136 -20.33 5.94 11.02
C SER A 136 -19.12 6.78 11.47
N LEU A 137 -18.41 7.40 10.53
CA LEU A 137 -17.27 8.29 10.80
C LEU A 137 -17.72 9.51 11.58
N ARG A 138 -18.83 10.15 11.18
CA ARG A 138 -19.38 11.30 11.90
C ARG A 138 -19.82 10.94 13.32
N GLY A 139 -20.52 9.81 13.49
CA GLY A 139 -20.94 9.36 14.82
C GLY A 139 -19.76 9.05 15.75
N LYS A 140 -18.69 8.42 15.21
CA LYS A 140 -17.46 8.17 15.97
C LYS A 140 -16.72 9.45 16.32
N GLN A 141 -16.67 10.42 15.41
CA GLN A 141 -16.08 11.72 15.68
C GLN A 141 -16.83 12.45 16.80
N GLN A 142 -18.16 12.50 16.74
CA GLN A 142 -18.98 13.10 17.79
C GLN A 142 -18.80 12.41 19.15
N ALA A 143 -18.73 11.07 19.16
CA ALA A 143 -18.44 10.31 20.38
C ALA A 143 -17.07 10.67 20.95
N MET A 144 -16.04 10.80 20.11
CA MET A 144 -14.70 11.19 20.55
C MET A 144 -14.66 12.63 21.09
N GLU A 145 -15.33 13.57 20.43
CA GLU A 145 -15.45 14.95 20.89
C GLU A 145 -16.16 15.04 22.25
N SER A 146 -17.22 14.25 22.46
CA SER A 146 -17.91 14.20 23.76
C SER A 146 -17.01 13.66 24.88
N LEU A 147 -16.25 12.59 24.63
CA LEU A 147 -15.33 12.03 25.62
C LEU A 147 -14.17 12.99 25.93
N LEU A 148 -13.67 13.71 24.93
CA LEU A 148 -12.64 14.73 25.13
C LEU A 148 -13.15 15.92 25.95
N ALA A 149 -14.41 16.33 25.77
CA ALA A 149 -15.02 17.38 26.56
C ALA A 149 -15.17 16.97 28.04
N ASP A 150 -15.47 15.70 28.31
CA ASP A 150 -15.63 15.16 29.67
C ASP A 150 -14.29 14.94 30.40
N LEU A 151 -13.21 14.69 29.64
CA LEU A 151 -11.87 14.47 30.20
C LEU A 151 -11.29 15.69 30.92
N GLY A 152 -11.51 16.91 30.41
CA GLY A 152 -11.00 18.14 31.03
C GLY A 152 -11.49 18.32 32.47
N PRO A 153 -12.82 18.29 32.71
CA PRO A 153 -13.39 18.32 34.05
C PRO A 153 -12.98 17.13 34.93
N ALA A 154 -12.88 15.92 34.38
CA ALA A 154 -12.44 14.74 35.14
C ALA A 154 -10.99 14.88 35.63
N TYR A 155 -10.11 15.40 34.78
CA TYR A 155 -8.72 15.70 35.12
C TYR A 155 -8.63 16.79 36.19
N ALA A 156 -9.40 17.87 36.05
CA ALA A 156 -9.46 18.95 37.03
C ALA A 156 -9.95 18.50 38.42
N ARG A 157 -10.78 17.45 38.48
CA ARG A 157 -11.27 16.83 39.72
C ARG A 157 -10.33 15.77 40.31
N GLY A 158 -9.24 15.42 39.62
CA GLY A 158 -8.34 14.35 40.04
C GLY A 158 -8.96 12.94 39.93
N ASP A 159 -10.01 12.78 39.13
CA ASP A 159 -10.69 11.49 38.94
C ASP A 159 -9.90 10.60 37.97
N THR A 160 -8.85 9.98 38.49
CA THR A 160 -7.95 9.11 37.73
C THR A 160 -8.65 7.88 37.14
N ALA A 161 -9.76 7.43 37.73
CA ALA A 161 -10.52 6.29 37.23
C ALA A 161 -11.34 6.67 35.99
N ALA A 162 -12.04 7.81 36.02
CA ALA A 162 -12.76 8.33 34.86
C ALA A 162 -11.81 8.65 33.70
N VAL A 163 -10.68 9.30 33.99
CA VAL A 163 -9.65 9.62 32.97
C VAL A 163 -9.14 8.35 32.29
N ARG A 164 -8.83 7.29 33.06
CA ARG A 164 -8.36 6.02 32.50
C ARG A 164 -9.43 5.35 31.63
N LEU A 165 -10.69 5.34 32.08
CA LEU A 165 -11.78 4.70 31.34
C LEU A 165 -12.03 5.40 30.00
N ASP A 166 -12.09 6.73 30.00
CA ASP A 166 -12.37 7.50 28.80
C ASP A 166 -11.20 7.48 27.82
N THR A 167 -9.95 7.43 28.31
CA THR A 167 -8.77 7.20 27.44
C THR A 167 -8.88 5.87 26.70
N VAL A 168 -9.25 4.78 27.37
CA VAL A 168 -9.43 3.46 26.74
C VAL A 168 -10.56 3.48 25.69
N ARG A 169 -11.64 4.23 25.95
CA ARG A 169 -12.75 4.40 25.00
C ARG A 169 -12.32 5.21 23.78
N ILE A 170 -11.60 6.31 23.98
CA ILE A 170 -11.05 7.14 22.90
C ILE A 170 -10.11 6.32 22.02
N ASP A 171 -9.24 5.50 22.62
CA ASP A 171 -8.35 4.62 21.87
C ASP A 171 -9.14 3.62 21.00
N SER A 172 -10.20 3.03 21.56
CA SER A 172 -11.07 2.11 20.81
C SER A 172 -11.78 2.81 19.65
N ILE A 173 -12.34 4.00 19.90
CA ILE A 173 -13.04 4.78 18.87
C ILE A 173 -12.06 5.23 17.79
N SER A 174 -10.85 5.64 18.18
CA SER A 174 -9.78 6.04 17.27
C SER A 174 -9.35 4.90 16.35
N ARG A 175 -9.20 3.68 16.87
CA ARG A 175 -8.89 2.49 16.05
C ARG A 175 -10.00 2.20 15.04
N ASP A 176 -11.25 2.20 15.47
CA ASP A 176 -12.39 1.99 14.57
C ASP A 176 -12.51 3.10 13.52
N TYR A 177 -12.27 4.35 13.92
CA TYR A 177 -12.28 5.51 13.03
C TYR A 177 -11.18 5.41 11.96
N ALA A 178 -9.97 5.04 12.37
CA ALA A 178 -8.86 4.80 11.46
C ALA A 178 -9.17 3.68 10.46
N ALA A 179 -9.78 2.57 10.90
CA ALA A 179 -10.18 1.48 10.02
C ALA A 179 -11.18 1.92 8.94
N LEU A 180 -12.12 2.80 9.29
CA LEU A 180 -13.10 3.33 8.34
C LEU A 180 -12.49 4.33 7.34
N ILE A 181 -11.58 5.21 7.78
CA ILE A 181 -10.87 6.14 6.90
C ILE A 181 -9.97 5.40 5.90
N ARG A 182 -9.37 4.28 6.30
CA ARG A 182 -8.49 3.49 5.42
C ARG A 182 -9.22 2.84 4.24
N ARG A 183 -10.55 2.76 4.30
CA ARG A 183 -11.36 2.03 3.33
C ARG A 183 -12.41 2.86 2.59
N PRO A 184 -12.00 3.87 1.79
CA PRO A 184 -12.88 4.49 0.81
C PRO A 184 -13.41 3.43 -0.18
N VAL A 185 -14.65 3.61 -0.63
CA VAL A 185 -15.29 2.71 -1.61
C VAL A 185 -14.70 2.88 -3.00
N PHE A 186 -14.26 4.08 -3.35
CA PHE A 186 -13.67 4.35 -4.65
C PHE A 186 -12.46 5.26 -4.49
N VAL A 187 -11.35 4.90 -5.15
CA VAL A 187 -10.13 5.70 -5.18
C VAL A 187 -9.54 5.68 -6.58
N THR A 188 -9.18 6.84 -7.09
CA THR A 188 -8.34 6.96 -8.28
C THR A 188 -7.02 7.62 -7.88
N GLU A 189 -5.90 6.99 -8.24
CA GLU A 189 -4.55 7.47 -7.94
C GLU A 189 -3.73 7.58 -9.22
N ILE A 190 -3.02 8.70 -9.37
CA ILE A 190 -2.00 8.87 -10.40
C ILE A 190 -0.63 8.85 -9.74
N ALA A 191 0.33 8.27 -10.43
CA ALA A 191 1.72 8.26 -10.02
C ALA A 191 2.64 8.29 -11.23
N GLY A 192 3.88 8.67 -10.99
CA GLY A 192 4.92 8.66 -11.99
C GLY A 192 6.28 8.69 -11.37
N GLY A 193 7.29 8.39 -12.18
CA GLY A 193 8.66 8.47 -11.74
C GLY A 193 9.67 8.20 -12.84
N SER A 194 10.93 8.29 -12.45
CA SER A 194 12.09 8.12 -13.30
C SER A 194 13.24 7.53 -12.50
N VAL A 195 14.10 6.79 -13.19
CA VAL A 195 15.31 6.20 -12.64
C VAL A 195 16.47 6.59 -13.55
N ALA A 196 17.54 7.08 -12.94
CA ALA A 196 18.82 7.32 -13.59
C ALA A 196 19.88 6.37 -13.03
N THR A 197 20.80 5.93 -13.88
CA THR A 197 21.91 5.02 -13.51
C THR A 197 23.24 5.60 -13.95
N THR A 198 24.30 5.35 -13.19
CA THR A 198 25.69 5.62 -13.59
C THR A 198 26.32 4.39 -14.24
N SER A 199 27.30 4.58 -15.11
CA SER A 199 28.07 3.50 -15.74
C SER A 199 29.04 2.83 -14.76
N SER A 200 29.41 1.58 -15.05
CA SER A 200 30.10 0.64 -14.15
C SER A 200 31.57 0.94 -13.79
N ALA A 201 32.02 2.19 -13.92
CA ALA A 201 33.41 2.55 -13.66
C ALA A 201 33.64 2.82 -12.15
N PRO A 202 34.75 2.34 -11.55
CA PRO A 202 35.02 2.49 -10.11
C PRO A 202 35.04 3.93 -9.58
N ASN A 203 35.10 4.94 -10.46
CA ASN A 203 35.15 6.37 -10.15
C ASN A 203 34.01 7.18 -10.83
N SER A 204 32.90 6.54 -11.23
CA SER A 204 31.80 7.25 -11.88
C SER A 204 31.15 8.27 -10.93
N SER A 205 31.16 9.54 -11.30
CA SER A 205 30.46 10.62 -10.58
C SER A 205 28.99 10.73 -11.00
N ILE A 206 28.16 11.37 -10.17
CA ILE A 206 26.74 11.65 -10.46
C ILE A 206 26.56 12.40 -11.80
N GLY A 207 27.58 13.14 -12.26
CA GLY A 207 27.56 13.86 -13.54
C GLY A 207 27.51 12.95 -14.78
N GLN A 208 27.69 11.64 -14.63
CA GLN A 208 27.60 10.65 -15.73
C GLN A 208 26.30 9.82 -15.68
N ALA A 209 25.34 10.21 -14.84
CA ALA A 209 24.05 9.52 -14.76
C ALA A 209 23.25 9.74 -16.06
N HIS A 210 22.74 8.64 -16.62
CA HIS A 210 21.80 8.68 -17.75
C HIS A 210 20.43 8.22 -17.27
N LEU A 211 19.37 8.76 -17.88
CA LEU A 211 18.02 8.28 -17.63
C LEU A 211 17.93 6.82 -18.12
N ALA A 212 17.66 5.91 -17.19
CA ALA A 212 17.46 4.50 -17.49
C ALA A 212 16.02 4.24 -17.91
N ARG A 213 15.06 4.76 -17.12
CA ARG A 213 13.63 4.51 -17.35
C ARG A 213 12.78 5.62 -16.74
N SER A 214 11.64 5.89 -17.34
CA SER A 214 10.58 6.69 -16.74
C SER A 214 9.23 6.04 -16.99
N GLY A 215 8.22 6.42 -16.20
CA GLY A 215 6.88 5.95 -16.40
C GLY A 215 5.84 6.70 -15.58
N ALA A 216 4.59 6.54 -15.99
CA ALA A 216 3.43 7.04 -15.30
C ALA A 216 2.36 5.95 -15.24
N TRP A 217 1.56 5.94 -14.19
CA TRP A 217 0.47 4.99 -14.03
C TRP A 217 -0.73 5.59 -13.32
N LEU A 218 -1.87 5.00 -13.64
CA LEU A 218 -3.17 5.27 -13.08
C LEU A 218 -3.68 3.99 -12.41
N ASN A 219 -4.03 4.09 -11.14
CA ASN A 219 -4.69 3.04 -10.38
C ASN A 219 -6.13 3.44 -10.10
N ILE A 220 -7.07 2.53 -10.33
CA ILE A 220 -8.48 2.68 -9.99
C ILE A 220 -8.81 1.56 -9.02
N ARG A 221 -9.31 1.89 -7.82
CA ARG A 221 -9.71 0.93 -6.81
C ARG A 221 -11.18 1.07 -6.49
N TYR A 222 -11.86 -0.06 -6.42
CA TYR A 222 -13.23 -0.17 -5.93
C TYR A 222 -13.31 -1.19 -4.79
N SER A 223 -13.80 -0.74 -3.64
CA SER A 223 -13.90 -1.51 -2.40
C SER A 223 -15.35 -1.49 -1.92
N PRO A 224 -16.20 -2.45 -2.33
CA PRO A 224 -17.60 -2.47 -1.94
C PRO A 224 -17.77 -2.39 -0.42
N PHE A 225 -18.70 -1.56 0.03
CA PHE A 225 -18.96 -1.38 1.46
C PHE A 225 -19.36 -2.71 2.12
N GLN A 226 -18.82 -2.99 3.30
CA GLN A 226 -19.04 -4.21 4.11
C GLN A 226 -18.54 -5.54 3.52
N LEU A 227 -18.18 -5.59 2.24
CA LEU A 227 -17.58 -6.79 1.67
C LEU A 227 -16.07 -6.76 1.89
N PRO A 228 -15.42 -7.84 2.33
CA PRO A 228 -13.96 -7.94 2.43
C PRO A 228 -13.31 -8.16 1.05
N LEU A 229 -13.71 -7.37 0.05
CA LEU A 229 -13.31 -7.50 -1.34
C LEU A 229 -12.81 -6.15 -1.85
N ASP A 230 -11.74 -6.15 -2.64
CA ASP A 230 -11.22 -4.99 -3.34
C ASP A 230 -10.92 -5.36 -4.80
N PHE A 231 -11.32 -4.50 -5.72
CA PHE A 231 -11.00 -4.57 -7.14
C PHE A 231 -10.02 -3.45 -7.46
N VAL A 232 -8.98 -3.76 -8.23
CA VAL A 232 -7.99 -2.79 -8.68
C VAL A 232 -7.84 -2.90 -10.19
N GLY A 233 -7.97 -1.78 -10.90
CA GLY A 233 -7.54 -1.63 -12.27
C GLY A 233 -6.25 -0.81 -12.33
N VAL A 234 -5.34 -1.17 -13.22
CA VAL A 234 -4.10 -0.43 -13.45
C VAL A 234 -3.91 -0.17 -14.93
N VAL A 235 -3.43 1.03 -15.25
CA VAL A 235 -2.86 1.37 -16.55
C VAL A 235 -1.51 2.03 -16.30
N ARG A 236 -0.47 1.59 -17.00
CA ARG A 236 0.90 2.10 -16.87
C ARG A 236 1.52 2.29 -18.23
N TYR A 237 2.25 3.38 -18.40
CA TYR A 237 3.16 3.59 -19.52
C TYR A 237 4.58 3.77 -18.98
N SER A 238 5.55 3.11 -19.58
CA SER A 238 6.97 3.28 -19.24
C SER A 238 7.85 3.25 -20.47
N THR A 239 8.96 4.00 -20.43
CA THR A 239 9.92 4.11 -21.52
C THR A 239 11.34 4.07 -20.99
N ALA A 240 12.25 3.43 -21.72
CA ALA A 240 13.68 3.53 -21.46
C ALA A 240 14.21 4.92 -21.85
N GLY A 241 15.30 5.36 -21.22
CA GLY A 241 15.81 6.74 -21.33
C GLY A 241 17.02 6.96 -22.25
N THR A 242 17.52 5.97 -23.00
CA THR A 242 18.66 6.14 -23.93
C THR A 242 18.52 5.43 -25.28
N ARG A 243 19.31 5.90 -26.26
CA ARG A 243 19.17 5.78 -27.73
C ARG A 243 19.52 4.40 -28.31
N ALA A 244 18.79 4.04 -29.37
CA ALA A 244 18.82 2.83 -30.18
C ALA A 244 18.28 1.58 -29.46
N VAL A 245 17.07 1.16 -29.84
CA VAL A 245 16.44 -0.09 -29.38
C VAL A 245 17.25 -1.25 -29.92
N THR A 246 18.08 -1.86 -29.07
CA THR A 246 18.84 -3.07 -29.42
C THR A 246 18.31 -4.31 -28.73
N SER A 247 17.42 -4.15 -27.75
CA SER A 247 16.86 -5.23 -26.94
C SER A 247 15.45 -4.93 -26.42
N THR A 248 14.71 -5.97 -25.98
CA THR A 248 13.46 -5.85 -25.21
C THR A 248 13.60 -4.97 -23.97
N ARG A 249 14.81 -4.85 -23.40
CA ARG A 249 15.08 -3.99 -22.23
C ARG A 249 14.98 -2.49 -22.52
N ASP A 250 15.15 -2.09 -23.78
CA ASP A 250 15.15 -0.69 -24.23
C ASP A 250 13.76 -0.23 -24.73
N SER A 251 12.75 -1.10 -24.62
CA SER A 251 11.44 -0.86 -25.21
C SER A 251 10.52 0.00 -24.32
N ALA A 252 9.56 0.66 -24.97
CA ALA A 252 8.45 1.29 -24.28
C ALA A 252 7.34 0.26 -24.03
N PHE A 253 6.79 0.27 -22.82
CA PHE A 253 5.74 -0.65 -22.41
C PHE A 253 4.47 0.11 -22.04
N PHE A 254 3.36 -0.37 -22.59
CA PHE A 254 2.02 -0.01 -22.14
C PHE A 254 1.41 -1.22 -21.44
N ASP A 255 1.23 -1.12 -20.13
CA ASP A 255 0.63 -2.16 -19.32
C ASP A 255 -0.81 -1.78 -18.94
N TYR A 256 -1.70 -2.75 -18.94
CA TYR A 256 -3.02 -2.63 -18.34
C TYR A 256 -3.41 -3.94 -17.68
N GLY A 257 -4.17 -3.86 -16.59
CA GLY A 257 -4.49 -5.06 -15.83
C GLY A 257 -5.56 -4.84 -14.79
N VAL A 258 -5.97 -5.95 -14.20
CA VAL A 258 -6.96 -6.01 -13.13
C VAL A 258 -6.49 -6.94 -12.03
N GLY A 259 -6.87 -6.63 -10.80
CA GLY A 259 -6.61 -7.43 -9.62
C GLY A 259 -7.86 -7.52 -8.75
N VAL A 260 -8.02 -8.65 -8.09
CA VAL A 260 -9.07 -8.91 -7.10
C VAL A 260 -8.41 -9.37 -5.82
N PHE A 261 -8.81 -8.78 -4.71
CA PHE A 261 -8.26 -9.07 -3.39
C PHE A 261 -9.41 -9.34 -2.43
N TYR A 262 -9.35 -10.47 -1.74
CA TYR A 262 -10.31 -10.87 -0.73
C TYR A 262 -9.59 -11.08 0.59
N GLY A 263 -10.10 -10.58 1.71
CA GLY A 263 -9.46 -10.75 3.01
C GLY A 263 -10.46 -10.89 4.16
N ARG A 264 -10.61 -12.09 4.71
CA ARG A 264 -11.54 -12.36 5.82
C ARG A 264 -10.91 -13.27 6.87
N GLY A 265 -10.87 -12.78 8.11
CA GLY A 265 -10.37 -13.55 9.25
C GLY A 265 -8.91 -13.95 9.06
N HIS A 266 -8.66 -15.26 8.98
CA HIS A 266 -7.32 -15.83 8.80
C HIS A 266 -6.88 -15.97 7.35
N PHE A 267 -7.75 -15.69 6.37
CA PHE A 267 -7.49 -15.91 4.96
C PHE A 267 -7.44 -14.60 4.18
N ALA A 268 -6.45 -14.49 3.30
CA ALA A 268 -6.48 -13.53 2.20
C ALA A 268 -6.14 -14.21 0.88
N LEU A 269 -6.88 -13.86 -0.15
CA LEU A 269 -6.72 -14.36 -1.51
C LEU A 269 -6.49 -13.16 -2.42
N SER A 270 -5.58 -13.31 -3.37
CA SER A 270 -5.43 -12.34 -4.44
C SER A 270 -5.29 -13.04 -5.78
N ALA A 271 -5.78 -12.38 -6.82
CA ALA A 271 -5.54 -12.77 -8.20
C ALA A 271 -5.34 -11.51 -9.04
N GLU A 272 -4.38 -11.54 -9.94
CA GLU A 272 -4.07 -10.44 -10.86
C GLU A 272 -3.88 -10.96 -12.28
N TYR A 273 -4.34 -10.17 -13.24
CA TYR A 273 -4.05 -10.31 -14.66
C TYR A 273 -3.46 -8.99 -15.17
N LEU A 274 -2.32 -9.05 -15.84
CA LEU A 274 -1.71 -7.90 -16.52
C LEU A 274 -1.39 -8.27 -17.97
N ASN A 275 -1.71 -7.37 -18.89
CA ASN A 275 -1.22 -7.38 -20.25
C ASN A 275 -0.18 -6.27 -20.40
N ARG A 276 0.98 -6.62 -20.95
CA ARG A 276 2.07 -5.71 -21.30
C ARG A 276 2.20 -5.69 -22.82
N TYR A 277 1.91 -4.55 -23.42
CA TYR A 277 2.20 -4.28 -24.81
C TYR A 277 3.55 -3.60 -24.95
N ASP A 278 4.50 -4.30 -25.56
CA ASP A 278 5.78 -3.74 -26.00
C ASP A 278 5.55 -2.94 -27.28
N VAL A 279 5.59 -1.62 -27.13
CA VAL A 279 5.33 -0.66 -28.22
C VAL A 279 6.41 -0.73 -29.29
N SER A 280 7.65 -1.01 -28.88
CA SER A 280 8.80 -1.02 -29.78
C SER A 280 8.86 -2.30 -30.62
N LEU A 281 8.55 -3.44 -30.02
CA LEU A 281 8.55 -4.74 -30.70
C LEU A 281 7.18 -5.17 -31.24
N GLN A 282 6.13 -4.39 -30.95
CA GLN A 282 4.73 -4.69 -31.29
C GLN A 282 4.28 -6.08 -30.82
N LYS A 283 4.71 -6.46 -29.60
CA LYS A 283 4.39 -7.75 -29.00
C LYS A 283 3.64 -7.57 -27.70
N SER A 284 2.67 -8.46 -27.46
CA SER A 284 1.93 -8.52 -26.21
C SER A 284 2.43 -9.67 -25.36
N TYR A 285 2.52 -9.42 -24.06
CA TYR A 285 2.87 -10.40 -23.04
C TYR A 285 1.79 -10.35 -21.96
N ASP A 286 1.44 -11.49 -21.41
CA ASP A 286 0.46 -11.60 -20.34
C ASP A 286 1.07 -12.21 -19.08
N ARG A 287 0.63 -11.70 -17.94
CA ARG A 287 0.93 -12.21 -16.61
C ARG A 287 -0.37 -12.54 -15.91
N LEU A 288 -0.40 -13.70 -15.29
CA LEU A 288 -1.48 -14.14 -14.41
C LEU A 288 -0.83 -14.62 -13.12
N ALA A 289 -1.24 -14.09 -11.98
CA ALA A 289 -0.75 -14.56 -10.70
C ALA A 289 -1.89 -14.67 -9.69
N ALA A 290 -1.80 -15.66 -8.81
CA ALA A 290 -2.69 -15.83 -7.69
C ALA A 290 -1.88 -16.11 -6.43
N ALA A 291 -2.35 -15.60 -5.30
CA ALA A 291 -1.74 -15.85 -4.00
C ALA A 291 -2.78 -16.12 -2.91
N VAL A 292 -2.36 -16.90 -1.93
CA VAL A 292 -3.12 -17.26 -0.73
C VAL A 292 -2.24 -17.01 0.47
N ASN A 293 -2.74 -16.20 1.39
CA ASN A 293 -2.13 -15.96 2.69
C ASN A 293 -3.02 -16.56 3.77
N TYR A 294 -2.45 -17.40 4.62
CA TYR A 294 -3.13 -17.97 5.78
C TYR A 294 -2.42 -17.60 7.08
N LYS A 295 -3.11 -16.84 7.93
CA LYS A 295 -2.61 -16.43 9.23
C LYS A 295 -2.85 -17.52 10.26
N ILE A 296 -1.80 -18.26 10.62
CA ILE A 296 -1.85 -19.24 11.71
C ILE A 296 -1.95 -18.52 13.06
N SER A 297 -1.16 -17.47 13.25
CA SER A 297 -1.14 -16.67 14.49
C SER A 297 -0.77 -15.22 14.17
N ASN A 298 -0.77 -14.34 15.19
CA ASN A 298 -0.30 -12.96 15.03
C ASN A 298 1.17 -12.83 14.61
N GLN A 299 1.94 -13.92 14.67
CA GLN A 299 3.37 -13.94 14.36
C GLN A 299 3.71 -14.88 13.21
N ILE A 300 2.76 -15.63 12.66
CA ILE A 300 3.04 -16.66 11.66
C ILE A 300 1.98 -16.59 10.57
N ILE A 301 2.44 -16.36 9.34
CA ILE A 301 1.60 -16.35 8.13
C ILE A 301 2.23 -17.29 7.10
N ILE A 302 1.45 -18.23 6.58
CA ILE A 302 1.82 -19.02 5.41
C ILE A 302 1.41 -18.26 4.15
N VAL A 303 2.30 -18.22 3.17
CA VAL A 303 2.08 -17.57 1.87
C VAL A 303 2.30 -18.61 0.78
N GLY A 304 1.31 -18.82 -0.07
CA GLY A 304 1.45 -19.57 -1.31
C GLY A 304 1.15 -18.67 -2.49
N ALA A 305 1.95 -18.72 -3.55
CA ALA A 305 1.64 -18.03 -4.80
C ALA A 305 1.99 -18.87 -6.01
N PHE A 306 1.24 -18.72 -7.09
CA PHE A 306 1.51 -19.38 -8.36
C PHE A 306 1.06 -18.49 -9.51
N GLY A 307 1.65 -18.70 -10.68
CA GLY A 307 1.28 -17.92 -11.84
C GLY A 307 2.20 -18.11 -13.04
N LYS A 308 1.97 -17.25 -14.02
CA LYS A 308 2.73 -17.07 -15.24
C LYS A 308 3.23 -15.62 -15.28
N ASN A 309 4.51 -15.42 -15.55
CA ASN A 309 5.13 -14.11 -15.74
C ASN A 309 5.14 -13.70 -17.23
N PHE A 310 5.59 -12.48 -17.52
CA PHE A 310 5.60 -11.92 -18.88
C PHE A 310 6.55 -12.61 -19.87
N ASP A 311 7.43 -13.51 -19.41
CA ASP A 311 8.41 -14.17 -20.27
C ASP A 311 7.74 -15.17 -21.24
N ASN A 312 8.36 -15.44 -22.39
CA ASN A 312 7.81 -16.38 -23.38
C ASN A 312 8.24 -17.84 -23.13
N VAL A 313 9.27 -18.04 -22.31
CA VAL A 313 9.88 -19.35 -22.03
C VAL A 313 10.07 -19.46 -20.52
N GLU A 314 9.79 -20.63 -19.94
CA GLU A 314 9.98 -20.90 -18.50
C GLU A 314 9.36 -19.83 -17.58
N ASN A 315 8.14 -19.43 -17.92
CA ASN A 315 7.46 -18.30 -17.31
C ASN A 315 6.52 -18.67 -16.17
N LEU A 316 6.36 -19.96 -15.87
CA LEU A 316 5.55 -20.42 -14.75
C LEU A 316 6.36 -20.34 -13.46
N PHE A 317 5.72 -19.87 -12.39
CA PHE A 317 6.31 -19.84 -11.07
C PHE A 317 5.35 -20.42 -10.03
N THR A 318 5.92 -20.96 -8.97
CA THR A 318 5.20 -21.37 -7.77
C THR A 318 6.10 -21.14 -6.56
N THR A 319 5.56 -20.51 -5.53
CA THR A 319 6.28 -20.20 -4.30
C THR A 319 5.42 -20.61 -3.09
N LEU A 320 6.10 -21.12 -2.07
CA LEU A 320 5.53 -21.40 -0.76
C LEU A 320 6.50 -20.85 0.28
N GLY A 321 5.99 -20.02 1.19
CA GLY A 321 6.78 -19.33 2.19
C GLY A 321 6.05 -19.21 3.53
N VAL A 322 6.82 -18.87 4.56
CA VAL A 322 6.32 -18.60 5.91
C VAL A 322 6.95 -17.31 6.39
N ASN A 323 6.09 -16.37 6.80
CA ASN A 323 6.49 -15.09 7.37
C ASN A 323 6.40 -15.16 8.90
N PHE A 324 7.51 -14.83 9.57
CA PHE A 324 7.60 -14.76 11.03
C PHE A 324 7.64 -13.30 11.51
N GLY A 325 6.67 -12.91 12.32
CA GLY A 325 6.62 -11.61 12.98
C GLY A 325 7.44 -11.63 14.27
N LEU A 326 8.60 -10.97 14.26
CA LEU A 326 9.53 -10.96 15.41
C LEU A 326 9.27 -9.82 16.43
N SER A 327 8.27 -8.97 16.21
CA SER A 327 7.99 -7.82 17.08
C SER A 327 6.86 -8.07 18.09
N LYS A 328 7.13 -7.72 19.35
CA LYS A 328 6.14 -7.46 20.41
C LYS A 328 6.37 -6.03 20.93
N ASN A 329 5.94 -5.02 20.17
CA ASN A 329 5.92 -3.66 20.71
C ASN A 329 4.83 -3.57 21.80
N THR A 330 5.25 -3.76 23.04
CA THR A 330 4.46 -3.36 24.21
C THR A 330 4.86 -1.92 24.48
N VAL A 331 4.03 -0.97 24.04
CA VAL A 331 4.23 0.43 24.41
C VAL A 331 4.05 0.50 25.92
N GLN A 332 5.15 0.64 26.66
CA GLN A 332 5.07 1.07 28.05
C GLN A 332 4.62 2.53 28.02
N VAL A 333 3.33 2.75 28.26
CA VAL A 333 2.82 4.10 28.52
C VAL A 333 3.54 4.58 29.77
N ALA A 334 4.38 5.59 29.61
CA ALA A 334 5.09 6.20 30.73
C ALA A 334 4.05 6.62 31.78
N LYS A 335 4.27 6.18 33.02
CA LYS A 335 3.44 6.57 34.16
C LYS A 335 3.53 8.10 34.27
N PRO A 336 2.41 8.86 34.20
CA PRO A 336 2.49 10.30 34.32
C PRO A 336 3.13 10.66 35.66
N ALA A 337 4.12 11.56 35.62
CA ALA A 337 4.68 12.14 36.83
C ALA A 337 3.58 12.92 37.53
N VAL A 338 3.23 12.49 38.75
CA VAL A 338 2.34 13.23 39.63
C VAL A 338 3.17 14.36 40.25
N PRO A 339 2.78 15.64 40.11
CA PRO A 339 3.41 16.73 40.86
C PRO A 339 3.13 16.64 42.36
#